data_AF-W9TUC3-F1
#
_entry.id   AF-W9TUC3-F1
#
_cell.length_a   1.000
_cell.length_b   1.000
_cell.length_c   1.000
_cell.angle_alpha   90.00
_cell.angle_beta   90.00
_cell.angle_gamma   90.00
#
_symmetry.space_group_name_H-M   'P 1'
#
loop_
_entity.id
_entity.type
_entity.pdbx_description
1 polymer ?
#
loop_
_entity_poly.entity_id
_entity_poly.type
_entity_poly.pdbx_seq_one_letter_code
_entity_poly.pdbx_strand_id
1 'polypeptide(L)'
;MPIRHCIVHLIEKKPDGTPAVLHARDSELGASQAMENLLADLNESYNAKQGKAWGFFHEESGAYPFSGWLGQYLEATRTSPHSAARPSSTCRS
;
A
#
# COMPACT_ATOMS: atom_id res chain seq x y z
N MET A 1 -0.09 21.41 3.08
CA MET A 1 -0.61 20.51 4.14
C MET A 1 0.57 19.78 4.75
N PRO A 2 0.78 19.81 6.07
CA PRO A 2 1.89 19.09 6.68
C PRO A 2 1.53 17.59 6.80
N ILE A 3 2.37 16.73 6.24
CA ILE A 3 2.28 15.29 6.47
C ILE A 3 3.00 14.99 7.79
N ARG A 4 2.33 14.26 8.68
CA ARG A 4 2.84 13.93 10.02
C ARG A 4 3.59 12.60 10.09
N HIS A 5 3.18 11.65 9.24
CA HIS A 5 3.68 10.29 9.23
C HIS A 5 3.86 9.85 7.78
N CYS A 6 5.03 9.32 7.45
CA CYS A 6 5.35 8.84 6.10
C CYS A 6 6.10 7.51 6.18
N ILE A 7 5.63 6.52 5.43
CA ILE A 7 6.30 5.23 5.26
C ILE A 7 6.44 5.00 3.75
N VAL A 8 7.67 4.80 3.29
CA VAL A 8 7.97 4.45 1.90
C VAL A 8 8.56 3.05 1.88
N HIS A 9 7.93 2.17 1.11
CA HIS A 9 8.41 0.82 0.84
C HIS A 9 9.23 0.79 -0.45
N LEU A 10 10.27 -0.05 -0.50
CA LEU A 10 11.04 -0.26 -1.71
C LEU A 10 10.51 -1.51 -2.41
N ILE A 11 10.19 -1.38 -3.70
CA ILE A 11 9.84 -2.52 -4.55
C ILE A 11 10.95 -2.67 -5.58
N GLU A 12 11.72 -3.75 -5.47
CA GLU A 12 12.74 -4.11 -6.44
C GLU A 12 12.13 -5.02 -7.48
N LYS A 13 12.03 -4.54 -8.72
CA LYS A 13 11.61 -5.35 -9.87
C LYS A 13 12.75 -5.39 -10.87
N LYS A 14 13.39 -6.55 -11.00
CA LYS A 14 14.45 -6.76 -11.99
C LYS A 14 13.83 -6.94 -13.39
N PRO A 15 14.54 -6.52 -14.46
CA PRO A 15 14.07 -6.69 -15.83
C PRO A 15 14.19 -8.14 -16.34
N ASP A 16 14.87 -9.01 -15.59
CA ASP A 16 15.16 -10.42 -15.94
C ASP A 16 13.97 -11.38 -15.78
N GLY A 17 12.78 -10.85 -15.46
CA GLY A 17 11.57 -11.64 -15.26
C GLY A 17 11.45 -12.26 -13.87
N THR A 18 12.39 -12.00 -12.95
CA THR A 18 12.21 -12.43 -11.55
C THR A 18 11.05 -11.67 -10.87
N PRO A 19 10.32 -12.34 -9.95
CA PRO A 19 9.25 -11.71 -9.19
C PRO A 19 9.75 -10.47 -8.43
N ALA A 20 8.91 -9.43 -8.37
CA ALA A 20 9.25 -8.22 -7.64
C ALA A 20 9.40 -8.53 -6.13
N VAL A 21 10.46 -8.01 -5.53
CA VAL A 21 10.73 -8.13 -4.10
C VAL A 21 10.26 -6.85 -3.40
N LEU A 22 9.36 -7.01 -2.44
CA LEU A 22 8.90 -5.92 -1.58
C LEU A 22 9.74 -5.87 -0.31
N HIS A 23 10.49 -4.79 -0.15
CA HIS A 23 11.18 -4.42 1.08
C HIS A 23 10.26 -3.48 1.87
N ALA A 24 9.37 -4.08 2.64
CA ALA A 24 8.45 -3.34 3.50
C ALA A 24 9.22 -2.73 4.67
N ARG A 25 9.26 -1.40 4.72
CA ARG A 25 9.75 -0.66 5.88
C ARG A 25 8.83 -0.84 7.10
N ASP A 26 9.42 -1.17 8.24
CA ASP A 26 8.69 -1.38 9.51
C ASP A 26 8.59 -0.12 10.38
N SER A 27 9.23 0.99 9.97
CA SER A 27 9.24 2.25 10.73
C SER A 27 9.05 3.47 9.83
N GLU A 28 8.52 4.52 10.43
CA GLU A 28 8.34 5.81 9.76
C GLU A 28 9.67 6.44 9.35
N LEU A 29 9.61 7.22 8.28
CA LEU A 29 10.73 8.03 7.84
C LEU A 29 10.81 9.29 8.71
N GLY A 30 12.00 9.52 9.27
CA GLY A 30 12.27 10.77 9.99
C GLY A 30 12.19 11.99 9.07
N ALA A 31 11.92 13.14 9.68
CA ALA A 31 11.93 14.41 8.95
C ALA A 31 13.32 14.66 8.34
N SER A 32 13.35 14.92 7.04
CA SER A 32 14.58 15.24 6.31
C SER A 32 14.26 16.10 5.09
N GLN A 33 15.22 16.89 4.62
CA GLN A 33 15.03 17.75 3.45
C GLN A 33 14.68 16.96 2.19
N ALA A 34 15.26 15.77 2.02
CA ALA A 34 14.94 14.88 0.90
C ALA A 34 13.47 14.44 0.91
N MET A 35 12.91 14.21 2.11
CA MET A 35 11.49 13.87 2.27
C MET A 35 10.60 15.06 1.91
N GLU A 36 10.96 16.26 2.37
CA GLU A 36 10.20 17.48 2.06
C GLU A 36 10.16 17.76 0.56
N ASN A 37 11.29 17.61 -0.12
CA ASN A 37 11.36 17.81 -1.57
C ASN A 37 10.52 16.76 -2.33
N LEU A 38 10.65 15.47 -1.98
CA LEU A 38 9.83 14.41 -2.56
C LEU A 38 8.33 14.67 -2.39
N LEU A 39 7.93 15.13 -1.20
CA LEU A 39 6.53 15.44 -0.90
C LEU A 39 6.04 16.66 -1.68
N ALA A 40 6.87 17.68 -1.86
CA ALA A 40 6.54 18.84 -2.69
C ALA A 40 6.29 18.41 -4.14
N ASP A 41 7.20 17.63 -4.71
CA ASP A 41 7.11 17.13 -6.09
C ASP A 41 5.89 16.20 -6.27
N LEU A 42 5.62 15.32 -5.30
CA LEU A 42 4.45 14.45 -5.31
C LEU A 42 3.16 15.26 -5.25
N ASN A 43 3.10 16.26 -4.37
CA ASN A 43 1.90 17.08 -4.21
C ASN A 43 1.64 17.94 -5.44
N GLU A 44 2.68 18.50 -6.05
CA GLU A 44 2.57 19.27 -7.29
C GLU A 44 2.10 18.37 -8.45
N SER A 45 2.78 17.24 -8.67
CA SER A 45 2.43 16.30 -9.75
C SER A 45 1.04 15.66 -9.58
N TYR A 46 0.64 15.33 -8.34
CA TYR A 46 -0.70 14.82 -8.05
C TYR A 46 -1.76 15.89 -8.29
N ASN A 47 -1.51 17.13 -7.88
CA ASN A 47 -2.50 18.21 -8.03
C ASN A 47 -2.62 18.73 -9.46
N ALA A 48 -1.56 18.65 -10.26
CA ALA A 48 -1.55 19.06 -11.66
C ALA A 48 -2.36 18.14 -12.58
N LYS A 49 -2.58 16.86 -12.21
CA LYS A 49 -3.37 15.93 -13.02
C LYS A 49 -4.86 16.32 -13.03
N GLN A 50 -5.38 16.60 -14.22
CA GLN A 50 -6.83 16.71 -14.46
C GLN A 50 -7.49 15.32 -14.51
N GLY A 51 -8.76 15.23 -14.12
CA GLY A 51 -9.49 13.95 -14.11
C GLY A 51 -9.18 13.07 -12.90
N LYS A 52 -8.95 13.67 -11.72
CA LYS A 52 -8.77 12.92 -10.47
C LYS A 52 -10.02 12.08 -10.19
N ALA A 53 -9.92 10.77 -10.41
CA ALA A 53 -10.92 9.82 -9.95
C ALA A 53 -10.59 9.44 -8.51
N TRP A 54 -11.55 9.63 -7.62
CA TRP A 54 -11.46 9.11 -6.26
C TRP A 54 -11.83 7.63 -6.34
N GLY A 55 -11.02 6.75 -5.75
CA GLY A 55 -11.37 5.35 -5.64
C GLY A 55 -12.66 5.22 -4.82
N PHE A 56 -13.76 4.89 -5.48
CA PHE A 56 -15.03 4.59 -4.81
C PHE A 56 -15.17 3.08 -4.72
N PHE A 57 -15.22 2.55 -3.50
CA PHE A 57 -15.52 1.15 -3.29
C PHE A 57 -17.03 0.96 -3.41
N HIS A 58 -17.45 0.19 -4.40
CA HIS A 58 -18.83 -0.22 -4.53
C HIS A 58 -19.20 -1.17 -3.38
N GLU A 59 -20.48 -1.18 -3.01
CA GLU A 59 -21.02 -2.18 -2.10
C GLU A 59 -20.82 -3.59 -2.65
N GLU A 60 -20.77 -4.58 -1.75
CA GLU A 60 -20.53 -5.98 -2.11
C GLU A 60 -21.57 -6.45 -3.14
N SER A 61 -21.07 -6.77 -4.32
CA SER A 61 -21.86 -7.24 -5.45
C SER A 61 -21.01 -8.22 -6.26
N GLY A 62 -21.64 -9.04 -7.09
CA GLY A 62 -20.95 -10.06 -7.90
C GLY A 62 -19.84 -9.49 -8.80
N ALA A 63 -19.91 -8.20 -9.17
CA ALA A 63 -18.88 -7.49 -9.93
C ALA A 63 -17.81 -6.79 -9.05
N TYR A 64 -18.08 -6.59 -7.77
CA TYR A 64 -17.22 -5.88 -6.82
C TYR A 64 -17.05 -6.67 -5.51
N PRO A 65 -16.33 -7.81 -5.54
CA PRO A 65 -16.22 -8.72 -4.39
C PRO A 65 -15.22 -8.25 -3.32
N PHE A 66 -14.44 -7.19 -3.61
CA PHE A 66 -13.30 -6.78 -2.78
C PHE A 66 -13.70 -6.40 -1.35
N SER A 67 -14.81 -5.67 -1.18
CA SER A 67 -15.31 -5.26 0.14
C SER A 67 -15.64 -6.47 1.03
N GLY A 68 -16.27 -7.51 0.46
CA GLY A 68 -16.55 -8.77 1.14
C GLY A 68 -15.28 -9.53 1.56
N TRP A 69 -14.30 -9.64 0.66
CA TRP A 69 -13.00 -10.29 0.96
C TRP A 69 -12.22 -9.56 2.04
N LEU A 70 -12.20 -8.22 2.00
CA LEU A 70 -11.54 -7.42 3.02
C LEU A 70 -12.21 -7.61 4.38
N GLY A 71 -13.54 -7.66 4.43
CA GLY A 71 -14.29 -7.98 5.65
C GLY A 71 -13.89 -9.33 6.22
N GLN A 72 -13.85 -10.39 5.40
CA GLN A 72 -13.44 -11.73 5.82
C GLN A 72 -11.99 -11.78 6.33
N TYR A 73 -11.07 -11.07 5.67
CA TYR A 73 -9.68 -10.99 6.09
C TYR A 73 -9.51 -10.28 7.44
N LEU A 74 -10.23 -9.17 7.65
CA LEU A 74 -10.23 -8.42 8.92
C LEU A 74 -10.88 -9.24 10.05
N GLU A 75 -11.95 -9.98 9.75
CA GLU A 75 -12.59 -10.89 10.69
C GLU A 75 -11.62 -12.00 11.13
N ALA A 76 -10.96 -12.64 10.16
CA ALA A 76 -9.99 -13.71 10.39
C ALA A 76 -8.75 -13.24 11.18
N THR A 77 -8.30 -12.01 10.95
CA THR A 77 -7.21 -11.40 11.73
C THR A 77 -7.64 -11.00 13.14
N ARG A 78 -8.94 -10.74 13.37
CA ARG A 78 -9.50 -10.40 14.68
C ARG A 78 -9.75 -11.61 15.59
N THR A 79 -10.08 -12.77 15.00
CA THR A 79 -10.43 -14.00 15.74
C THR A 79 -9.25 -14.94 16.02
N SER A 80 -8.05 -14.63 15.52
CA SER A 80 -6.85 -15.43 15.79
C SER A 80 -6.10 -14.92 17.03
N PRO A 81 -5.87 -15.74 18.08
CA PRO A 81 -5.11 -15.34 19.28
C PRO A 81 -3.59 -15.32 19.07
N HIS A 82 -3.11 -15.33 17.82
CA HIS A 82 -1.68 -15.38 17.51
C HIS A 82 -1.27 -14.20 16.63
N SER A 83 -0.93 -13.09 17.30
CA SER A 83 0.06 -12.15 16.75
C SER A 83 1.33 -12.95 16.40
N ALA A 84 1.83 -12.74 15.17
CA ALA A 84 3.08 -13.27 14.60
C ALA A 84 3.04 -14.64 13.89
N ALA A 85 2.45 -14.69 12.69
CA ALA A 85 3.02 -15.51 11.61
C ALA A 85 2.66 -14.88 10.26
N ARG A 86 3.60 -14.12 9.67
CA ARG A 86 3.51 -13.65 8.29
C ARG A 86 3.43 -14.87 7.37
N PRO A 87 2.39 -15.05 6.53
CA PRO A 87 2.45 -16.07 5.50
C PRO A 87 3.31 -15.54 4.36
N SER A 88 4.46 -16.16 4.15
CA SER A 88 5.27 -16.03 2.94
C SER A 88 4.42 -16.39 1.73
N SER A 89 3.86 -15.38 1.05
CA SER A 89 3.14 -15.56 -0.21
C SER A 89 4.15 -15.73 -1.35
N THR A 90 4.62 -16.96 -1.55
CA THR A 90 5.20 -17.36 -2.83
C THR A 90 4.05 -17.39 -3.84
N CYS A 91 3.93 -16.35 -4.68
CA CYS A 91 3.14 -16.43 -5.91
C CYS A 91 3.68 -17.60 -6.74
N ARG A 92 2.86 -18.63 -6.91
CA ARG A 92 3.14 -19.76 -7.80
C ARG A 92 2.51 -19.48 -9.17
N SER A 93 3.26 -19.90 -10.19
CA SER A 93 3.23 -19.60 -11.62
C SER A 93 1.89 -19.73 -12.35
#